data_AF-H6N8E1-F1
#
_entry.id   AF-H6N8E1-F1
#
_cell.length_a   1.000
_cell.length_b   1.000
_cell.length_c   1.000
_cell.angle_alpha   90.00
_cell.angle_beta   90.00
_cell.angle_gamma   90.00
#
_symmetry.space_group_name_H-M   'P 1'
#
loop_
_entity.id
_entity.type
_entity.pdbx_description
1 polymer ?
#
loop_
_entity_poly.entity_id
_entity_poly.type
_entity_poly.pdbx_seq_one_letter_code
_entity_poly.pdbx_strand_id
1 'polypeptide(L)'
;MPRILGVDIPNNKTLYAALTSIYGVGFSTSRKIIQKAFFNEIKPLNKLSKKEKGELDKVLRMRVKDLTKDNLSIISQTILNLQNNEEKYIYHEFLFEGDLRKKVSDNIKNLVEINCYVGIRHKRGLPVRGQRTRTNARTRKGPRKTVANKKIESK
;
A
#
# COMPACT_ATOMS: atom_id res chain seq x y z
N MET A 1 -10.29 3.90 -19.60
CA MET A 1 -9.59 3.18 -18.50
C MET A 1 -10.53 3.17 -17.32
N PRO A 2 -10.78 2.03 -16.66
CA PRO A 2 -11.63 1.99 -15.49
C PRO A 2 -10.94 2.71 -14.34
N ARG A 3 -11.70 3.57 -13.67
CA ARG A 3 -11.26 4.35 -12.53
C ARG A 3 -11.98 3.83 -11.29
N ILE A 4 -11.22 3.46 -10.27
CA ILE A 4 -11.76 3.00 -8.98
C ILE A 4 -11.20 3.92 -7.90
N LEU A 5 -12.06 4.48 -7.04
CA LEU A 5 -11.68 5.42 -5.97
C LEU A 5 -10.83 6.61 -6.45
N GLY A 6 -11.07 7.06 -7.69
CA GLY A 6 -10.31 8.16 -8.27
C GLY A 6 -8.93 7.79 -8.81
N VAL A 7 -8.55 6.50 -8.86
CA VAL A 7 -7.28 6.00 -9.42
C VAL A 7 -7.53 5.22 -10.71
N ASP A 8 -6.70 5.50 -11.72
CA ASP A 8 -6.78 4.81 -13.02
C ASP A 8 -6.15 3.42 -12.94
N ILE A 9 -6.95 2.39 -13.20
CA ILE A 9 -6.50 1.01 -13.14
C ILE A 9 -5.93 0.57 -14.49
N PRO A 10 -4.75 -0.11 -14.51
CA PRO A 10 -4.14 -0.59 -15.74
C PRO A 10 -4.94 -1.72 -16.41
N ASN A 11 -5.40 -1.48 -17.63
CA ASN A 11 -6.23 -2.41 -18.43
C ASN A 11 -5.57 -3.76 -18.75
N ASN A 12 -4.26 -3.75 -19.01
CA ASN A 12 -3.53 -4.91 -19.52
C ASN A 12 -3.09 -5.89 -18.43
N LYS A 13 -3.26 -5.53 -17.16
CA LYS A 13 -2.92 -6.39 -16.02
C LYS A 13 -4.10 -7.28 -15.64
N THR A 14 -3.79 -8.37 -14.96
CA THR A 14 -4.81 -9.19 -14.30
C THR A 14 -5.49 -8.40 -13.18
N LEU A 15 -6.76 -8.67 -12.91
CA LEU A 15 -7.56 -7.92 -11.93
C LEU A 15 -6.86 -7.83 -10.58
N TYR A 16 -6.35 -8.97 -10.09
CA TYR A 16 -5.58 -9.07 -8.86
C TYR A 16 -4.34 -8.15 -8.81
N ALA A 17 -3.57 -8.11 -9.90
CA ALA A 17 -2.37 -7.28 -9.98
C ALA A 17 -2.67 -5.82 -10.32
N ALA A 18 -3.87 -5.55 -10.83
CA ALA A 18 -4.29 -4.20 -11.18
C ALA A 18 -4.82 -3.45 -9.95
N LEU A 19 -5.53 -4.12 -9.04
CA LEU A 19 -6.01 -3.53 -7.79
C LEU A 19 -4.88 -3.04 -6.87
N THR A 20 -3.66 -3.59 -6.99
CA THR A 20 -2.50 -3.11 -6.21
C THR A 20 -1.99 -1.74 -6.66
N SER A 21 -2.53 -1.19 -7.75
CA SER A 21 -2.31 0.22 -8.11
C SER A 21 -2.91 1.18 -7.09
N ILE A 22 -3.95 0.74 -6.35
CA ILE A 22 -4.58 1.49 -5.26
C ILE A 22 -3.67 1.43 -4.04
N TYR A 23 -3.23 2.59 -3.55
CA TYR A 23 -2.41 2.71 -2.36
C TYR A 23 -3.13 2.18 -1.12
N GLY A 24 -2.45 1.31 -0.37
CA GLY A 24 -3.03 0.56 0.75
C GLY A 24 -3.55 -0.83 0.36
N VAL A 25 -3.68 -1.13 -0.95
CA VAL A 25 -4.05 -2.46 -1.44
C VAL A 25 -2.81 -3.24 -1.85
N GLY A 26 -2.49 -4.28 -1.08
CA GLY A 26 -1.51 -5.29 -1.44
C GLY A 26 -2.16 -6.48 -2.14
N PHE A 27 -1.33 -7.47 -2.46
CA PHE A 27 -1.76 -8.73 -3.05
C PHE A 27 -2.75 -9.50 -2.16
N SER A 28 -2.43 -9.68 -0.88
CA SER A 28 -3.30 -10.40 0.06
C SER A 28 -4.66 -9.70 0.24
N THR A 29 -4.68 -8.37 0.31
CA THR A 29 -5.92 -7.60 0.46
C THR A 29 -6.71 -7.58 -0.83
N SER A 30 -6.07 -7.44 -1.99
CA SER A 30 -6.73 -7.56 -3.30
C SER A 30 -7.48 -8.88 -3.44
N ARG A 31 -6.87 -10.01 -3.06
CA ARG A 31 -7.55 -11.31 -3.10
C ARG A 31 -8.79 -11.36 -2.20
N LYS A 32 -8.71 -10.77 -1.01
CA LYS A 32 -9.84 -10.68 -0.08
C LYS A 32 -10.96 -9.79 -0.64
N ILE A 33 -10.62 -8.65 -1.23
CA ILE A 33 -11.57 -7.74 -1.87
C ILE A 33 -12.30 -8.46 -3.00
N ILE A 34 -11.57 -9.19 -3.85
CA ILE A 34 -12.17 -9.96 -4.96
C ILE A 34 -13.06 -11.09 -4.43
N GLN A 35 -12.63 -11.83 -3.40
CA GLN A 35 -13.47 -12.85 -2.76
C GLN A 35 -14.76 -12.24 -2.23
N LYS A 36 -14.67 -11.09 -1.55
CA LYS A 36 -15.83 -10.39 -1.03
C LYS A 36 -16.76 -9.88 -2.14
N ALA A 37 -16.20 -9.28 -3.19
CA ALA A 37 -16.96 -8.71 -4.30
C ALA A 37 -17.76 -9.75 -5.09
N PHE A 38 -17.17 -10.92 -5.35
CA PHE A 38 -17.80 -11.92 -6.22
C PHE A 38 -18.47 -13.08 -5.46
N PHE A 39 -18.06 -13.37 -4.23
CA PHE A 39 -18.55 -14.50 -3.44
C PHE A 39 -19.18 -14.09 -2.11
N ASN A 40 -19.25 -12.79 -1.80
CA ASN A 40 -19.79 -12.20 -0.55
C ASN A 40 -19.12 -12.66 0.76
N GLU A 41 -18.12 -13.54 0.70
CA GLU A 41 -17.46 -14.16 1.84
C GLU A 41 -15.94 -14.08 1.75
N ILE A 42 -15.29 -13.85 2.89
CA ILE A 42 -13.83 -13.90 3.03
C ILE A 42 -13.45 -15.22 3.70
N LYS A 43 -12.98 -16.19 2.92
CA LYS A 43 -12.60 -17.52 3.41
C LYS A 43 -11.12 -17.83 3.15
N PRO A 44 -10.42 -18.50 4.09
CA PRO A 44 -9.06 -18.97 3.86
C PRO A 44 -9.06 -20.09 2.81
N LEU A 45 -7.99 -20.17 2.02
CA LEU A 45 -7.92 -21.07 0.86
C LEU A 45 -8.17 -22.54 1.21
N ASN A 46 -7.78 -22.99 2.41
CA ASN A 46 -7.96 -24.38 2.83
C ASN A 46 -9.43 -24.78 3.04
N LYS A 47 -10.31 -23.82 3.32
CA LYS A 47 -11.73 -24.07 3.57
C LYS A 47 -12.62 -23.98 2.33
N LEU A 48 -12.08 -23.56 1.18
CA LEU A 48 -12.85 -23.47 -0.07
C LEU A 48 -13.00 -24.84 -0.74
N SER A 49 -14.16 -25.07 -1.34
CA SER A 49 -14.40 -26.23 -2.21
C SER A 49 -13.51 -26.17 -3.46
N LYS A 50 -13.26 -27.33 -4.09
CA LYS A 50 -12.47 -27.38 -5.35
C LYS A 50 -13.11 -26.54 -6.47
N LYS A 51 -14.44 -26.45 -6.51
CA LYS A 51 -15.19 -25.65 -7.50
C LYS A 51 -14.97 -24.15 -7.28
N GLU A 52 -15.17 -23.69 -6.04
CA GLU A 52 -14.97 -22.29 -5.64
C GLU A 52 -13.53 -21.82 -5.91
N LYS A 53 -12.54 -22.69 -5.67
CA LYS A 53 -11.13 -22.39 -5.99
C LYS A 53 -10.91 -22.16 -7.49
N GLY A 54 -11.56 -22.97 -8.33
CA GLY A 54 -11.48 -22.83 -9.78
C GLY A 54 -12.12 -21.53 -10.26
N GLU A 55 -13.28 -21.17 -9.72
CA GLU A 55 -13.97 -19.91 -10.04
C GLU A 55 -13.15 -18.70 -9.58
N LEU A 56 -12.61 -18.74 -8.36
CA LEU A 56 -11.77 -17.68 -7.83
C LEU A 56 -10.50 -17.50 -8.68
N ASP A 57 -9.84 -18.58 -9.07
CA ASP A 57 -8.62 -18.50 -9.91
C ASP A 57 -8.93 -17.92 -11.30
N LYS A 58 -10.10 -18.25 -11.89
CA LYS A 58 -10.56 -17.62 -13.13
C LYS A 58 -10.72 -16.11 -12.95
N VAL A 59 -11.44 -15.67 -11.93
CA VAL A 59 -11.68 -14.25 -11.65
C VAL A 59 -10.38 -13.49 -11.38
N LEU A 60 -9.45 -14.08 -10.61
CA LEU A 60 -8.16 -13.46 -10.31
C LEU A 60 -7.30 -13.23 -11.56
N ARG A 61 -7.39 -14.14 -12.54
CA ARG A 61 -6.60 -14.11 -13.78
C ARG A 61 -7.26 -13.33 -14.91
N MET A 62 -8.55 -12.98 -14.81
CA MET A 62 -9.21 -12.10 -15.77
C MET A 62 -8.45 -10.79 -15.92
N ARG A 63 -8.37 -10.27 -17.16
CA ARG A 63 -7.79 -8.95 -17.39
C ARG A 63 -8.82 -7.88 -17.12
N VAL A 64 -8.35 -6.72 -16.68
CA VAL A 64 -9.21 -5.57 -16.36
C VAL A 64 -9.99 -5.07 -17.58
N LYS A 65 -9.40 -5.15 -18.78
CA LYS A 65 -10.11 -4.81 -20.02
C LYS A 65 -11.37 -5.64 -20.29
N ASP A 66 -11.43 -6.86 -19.74
CA ASP A 66 -12.52 -7.81 -19.98
C ASP A 66 -13.61 -7.70 -18.89
N LEU A 67 -13.46 -6.78 -17.92
CA LEU A 67 -14.49 -6.55 -16.90
C LEU A 67 -15.68 -5.78 -17.47
N THR A 68 -16.88 -6.24 -17.11
CA THR A 68 -18.11 -5.48 -17.32
C THR A 68 -18.18 -4.27 -16.38
N LYS A 69 -19.01 -3.29 -16.73
CA LYS A 69 -19.26 -2.10 -15.89
C LYS A 69 -19.82 -2.49 -14.53
N ASP A 70 -20.68 -3.50 -14.48
CA ASP A 70 -21.31 -3.98 -13.24
C ASP A 70 -20.27 -4.56 -12.28
N ASN A 71 -19.34 -5.39 -12.81
CA ASN A 71 -18.25 -5.95 -12.01
C ASN A 71 -17.36 -4.85 -11.41
N LEU A 72 -17.10 -3.78 -12.17
CA LEU A 72 -16.33 -2.63 -11.67
C LEU A 72 -17.10 -1.85 -10.58
N SER A 73 -18.42 -1.71 -10.75
CA SER A 73 -19.29 -1.09 -9.74
C SER A 73 -19.28 -1.89 -8.44
N ILE A 74 -19.44 -3.22 -8.52
CA ILE A 74 -19.43 -4.11 -7.36
C ILE A 74 -18.09 -4.00 -6.61
N ILE A 75 -16.97 -4.05 -7.33
CA ILE A 75 -15.64 -3.89 -6.72
C ILE A 75 -15.53 -2.51 -6.05
N SER A 76 -15.97 -1.44 -6.71
CA SER A 76 -15.91 -0.10 -6.13
C SER A 76 -16.76 0.03 -4.86
N GLN A 77 -17.99 -0.49 -4.89
CA GLN A 77 -18.89 -0.53 -3.73
C GLN A 77 -18.31 -1.35 -2.58
N THR A 78 -17.73 -2.53 -2.86
CA THR A 78 -17.10 -3.33 -1.79
C THR A 78 -15.94 -2.61 -1.13
N ILE A 79 -15.11 -1.87 -1.88
CA ILE A 79 -14.02 -1.12 -1.26
C ILE A 79 -14.55 0.04 -0.40
N LEU A 80 -15.62 0.72 -0.83
CA LEU A 80 -16.28 1.75 -0.03
C LEU A 80 -16.88 1.17 1.26
N ASN A 81 -17.55 0.02 1.17
CA ASN A 81 -18.13 -0.65 2.34
C ASN A 81 -17.05 -1.09 3.33
N LEU A 82 -15.90 -1.57 2.83
CA LEU A 82 -14.74 -1.89 3.67
C LEU A 82 -14.16 -0.67 4.38
N GLN A 83 -14.26 0.53 3.79
CA GLN A 83 -13.82 1.77 4.39
C GLN A 83 -14.77 2.26 5.50
N ASN A 84 -16.08 2.08 5.31
CA ASN A 84 -17.10 2.53 6.27
C ASN A 84 -17.25 1.63 7.51
N ASN A 85 -16.45 0.56 7.64
CA ASN A 85 -16.45 -0.34 8.80
C ASN A 85 -17.81 -1.00 9.11
N GLU A 86 -18.77 -1.02 8.17
CA GLU A 86 -20.08 -1.64 8.39
C GLU A 86 -19.97 -3.16 8.61
N GLU A 87 -18.83 -3.77 8.26
CA GLU A 87 -18.56 -5.18 8.48
C GLU A 87 -17.61 -5.42 9.67
N LYS A 88 -18.22 -5.86 10.79
CA LYS A 88 -17.63 -6.25 12.09
C LYS A 88 -16.52 -7.32 12.05
N TYR A 89 -16.18 -7.88 10.90
CA TYR A 89 -15.32 -9.06 10.76
C TYR A 89 -13.83 -8.75 10.57
N ILE A 90 -13.44 -7.47 10.50
CA ILE A 90 -12.05 -7.07 10.36
C ILE A 90 -11.68 -6.10 11.49
N TYR A 91 -10.74 -6.49 12.35
CA TYR A 91 -10.32 -5.73 13.54
C TYR A 91 -9.66 -4.37 13.24
N HIS A 92 -9.44 -4.03 11.96
CA HIS A 92 -8.71 -2.83 11.56
C HIS A 92 -9.45 -2.08 10.46
N GLU A 93 -9.60 -0.77 10.65
CA GLU A 93 -10.04 0.18 9.63
C GLU A 93 -9.21 0.05 8.37
N PHE A 94 -9.86 -0.22 7.23
CA PHE A 94 -9.20 -0.10 5.94
C PHE A 94 -9.21 1.36 5.51
N LEU A 95 -8.01 1.91 5.34
CA LEU A 95 -7.80 3.21 4.74
C LEU A 95 -7.16 3.03 3.37
N PHE A 96 -7.70 3.71 2.38
CA PHE A 96 -7.24 3.64 1.01
C PHE A 96 -6.79 5.01 0.52
N GLU A 97 -5.85 5.01 -0.43
CA GLU A 97 -5.40 6.19 -1.17
C GLU A 97 -5.20 7.45 -0.33
N GLY A 98 -6.04 8.46 -0.54
CA GLY A 98 -5.91 9.78 0.06
C GLY A 98 -5.93 9.72 1.58
N ASP A 99 -6.80 8.90 2.15
CA ASP A 99 -6.98 8.85 3.60
C ASP A 99 -5.79 8.16 4.28
N LEU A 100 -5.26 7.10 3.67
CA LEU A 100 -4.04 6.47 4.15
C LEU A 100 -2.82 7.40 4.02
N ARG A 101 -2.70 8.15 2.91
CA ARG A 101 -1.63 9.12 2.69
C ARG A 101 -1.69 10.27 3.69
N LYS A 102 -2.89 10.82 3.94
CA LYS A 102 -3.13 11.87 4.94
C LYS A 102 -2.77 11.38 6.33
N LYS A 103 -3.27 10.21 6.76
CA LYS A 103 -2.96 9.63 8.07
C LYS A 103 -1.45 9.46 8.29
N VAL A 104 -0.72 8.96 7.27
CA VAL A 104 0.75 8.83 7.36
C VAL A 104 1.43 10.19 7.44
N SER A 105 1.00 11.16 6.62
CA SER A 105 1.51 12.54 6.66
C SER A 105 1.31 13.15 8.04
N ASP A 106 0.09 13.06 8.59
CA ASP A 106 -0.26 13.70 9.86
C ASP A 106 0.45 13.02 11.03
N ASN A 107 0.61 11.69 11.00
CA ASN A 107 1.48 10.99 11.96
C ASN A 107 2.92 11.51 11.93
N ILE A 108 3.48 11.75 10.74
CA ILE A 108 4.84 12.29 10.62
C ILE A 108 4.90 13.73 11.12
N LYS A 109 3.91 14.57 10.79
CA LYS A 109 3.83 15.96 11.29
C LYS A 109 3.78 15.99 12.81
N ASN A 110 2.91 15.19 13.42
CA ASN A 110 2.79 15.10 14.88
C ASN A 110 4.14 14.72 15.53
N LEU A 111 4.87 13.74 14.96
CA LEU A 111 6.19 13.36 15.47
C LEU A 111 7.21 14.50 15.36
N VAL A 112 7.15 15.29 14.28
CA VAL A 112 8.01 16.46 14.08
C VAL A 112 7.66 17.58 15.04
N GLU A 113 6.37 17.84 15.28
CA GLU A 113 5.85 18.88 16.18
C GLU A 113 6.22 18.60 17.64
N ILE A 114 6.06 17.35 18.10
CA ILE A 114 6.50 16.90 19.44
C ILE A 114 8.02 16.98 19.60
N ASN A 115 8.77 17.11 18.49
CA ASN A 115 10.23 17.18 18.46
C ASN A 115 10.92 15.93 19.07
N CYS A 116 10.29 14.76 18.92
CA CYS A 116 10.89 13.51 19.36
C CYS A 116 12.06 13.10 18.44
N TYR A 117 12.92 12.18 18.90
CA TYR A 117 14.06 11.71 18.10
C TYR A 117 13.65 11.24 16.69
N VAL A 118 12.57 10.47 16.58
CA VAL A 118 12.04 9.98 15.30
C VAL A 118 11.59 11.14 14.40
N GLY A 119 10.91 12.15 14.96
CA GLY A 119 10.49 13.36 14.28
C GLY A 119 11.68 14.16 13.72
N ILE A 120 12.72 14.39 14.53
CA ILE A 120 13.94 15.09 14.10
C ILE A 120 14.60 14.35 12.92
N ARG A 121 14.60 13.01 12.95
CA ARG A 121 15.14 12.19 11.86
C ARG A 121 14.29 12.29 10.59
N HIS A 122 12.97 12.27 10.71
CA HIS A 122 12.06 12.53 9.59
C HIS A 122 12.26 13.93 8.99
N LYS A 123 12.36 14.96 9.83
CA LYS A 123 12.65 16.36 9.42
C LYS A 123 13.96 16.47 8.65
N ARG A 124 14.98 15.71 9.06
CA ARG A 124 16.29 15.64 8.39
C ARG A 124 16.32 14.67 7.20
N GLY A 125 15.23 13.97 6.90
CA GLY A 125 15.17 12.97 5.82
C GLY A 125 16.09 11.74 6.03
N LEU A 126 16.49 11.47 7.27
CA LEU A 126 17.41 10.38 7.61
C LEU A 126 16.66 9.11 8.03
N PRO A 127 17.28 7.92 7.88
CA PRO A 127 16.70 6.67 8.38
C PRO A 127 16.35 6.72 9.88
N VAL A 128 15.17 6.21 10.24
CA VAL A 128 14.56 6.39 11.57
C VAL A 128 14.68 5.17 12.49
N ARG A 129 14.88 3.96 11.96
CA ARG A 129 14.85 2.70 12.73
C ARG A 129 16.24 2.25 13.18
N GLY A 130 17.12 3.19 13.54
CA GLY A 130 18.47 2.88 14.02
C GLY A 130 19.44 2.34 12.97
N GLN A 131 19.14 2.49 11.67
CA GLN A 131 20.06 2.03 10.62
C GLN A 131 21.39 2.79 10.66
N ARG A 132 22.52 2.11 10.38
CA ARG A 132 23.85 2.72 10.31
C ARG A 132 23.94 3.72 9.14
N THR A 133 24.06 5.01 9.44
CA THR A 133 24.14 6.08 8.42
C THR A 133 25.55 6.57 8.12
N ARG A 134 26.58 5.95 8.71
CA ARG A 134 27.99 6.29 8.41
C ARG A 134 28.38 5.85 7.00
N THR A 135 28.14 4.59 6.68
CA THR A 135 28.45 3.96 5.39
C THR A 135 27.27 4.05 4.42
N ASN A 136 26.06 3.75 4.89
CA ASN A 136 24.86 3.58 4.04
C ASN A 136 24.03 4.87 3.96
N ALA A 137 22.90 4.80 3.23
CA ALA A 137 21.93 5.90 3.04
C ALA A 137 22.52 7.15 2.35
N ARG A 138 23.44 6.96 1.40
CA ARG A 138 24.07 8.05 0.64
C ARG A 138 23.09 8.81 -0.25
N THR A 139 22.07 8.14 -0.81
CA THR A 139 21.01 8.79 -1.59
C THR A 139 20.25 9.86 -0.78
N ARG A 140 20.10 9.66 0.53
CA ARG A 140 19.49 10.66 1.44
C ARG A 140 20.49 11.69 1.98
N LYS A 141 21.75 11.29 2.21
CA LYS A 141 22.79 12.16 2.81
C LYS A 141 23.58 13.01 1.80
N GLY A 142 23.51 12.70 0.51
CA GLY A 142 24.36 13.28 -0.52
C GLY A 142 25.76 12.63 -0.62
N PRO A 143 26.66 13.13 -1.49
CA PRO A 143 28.02 12.62 -1.69
C PRO A 143 28.96 12.95 -0.51
N ARG A 144 30.09 12.24 -0.38
CA ARG A 144 31.03 12.46 0.73
C ARG A 144 31.74 13.78 0.49
N LYS A 145 31.53 14.73 1.39
CA LYS A 145 32.35 15.94 1.42
C LYS A 145 33.72 15.53 1.94
N THR A 146 34.71 15.48 1.05
CA THR A 146 36.12 15.45 1.43
C THR A 146 36.45 16.79 2.06
N VAL A 147 36.95 16.78 3.29
CA VAL A 147 37.50 18.01 3.88
C VAL A 147 38.87 18.18 3.28
N ALA A 148 39.00 19.05 2.27
CA ALA A 148 40.31 19.54 1.85
C ALA A 148 40.94 20.26 3.05
N ASN A 149 42.21 19.96 3.36
CA ASN A 149 43.02 20.53 4.44
C ASN A 149 42.97 19.86 5.83
N LYS A 150 43.05 18.52 5.90
CA LYS A 150 43.74 17.92 7.06
C LYS A 150 45.23 17.87 6.76
N LYS A 151 45.93 18.97 7.05
CA LYS A 151 47.40 19.00 7.09
C LYS A 151 47.81 18.01 8.19
N ILE A 152 48.41 16.89 7.80
CA ILE A 152 49.01 15.96 8.76
C ILE A 152 50.29 16.66 9.20
N GLU A 153 50.34 17.18 10.42
CA GLU A 153 51.61 17.64 10.99
C GLU A 153 52.51 16.41 11.12
N SER A 154 53.52 16.32 10.26
CA SER A 154 54.63 15.41 10.45
C SER A 154 55.41 15.90 11.67
N LYS A 155 55.55 15.02 12.68
CA LYS A 155 56.44 15.21 13.82
C LYS A 155 57.89 15.33 13.38
#